data_AF-A0A9D5SJ09-F1
#
_entry.id   AF-A0A9D5SJ09-F1
#
_cell.length_a   1.000
_cell.length_b   1.000
_cell.length_c   1.000
_cell.angle_alpha   90.00
_cell.angle_beta   90.00
_cell.angle_gamma   90.00
#
_symmetry.space_group_name_H-M   'P 1'
#
loop_
_entity.id
_entity.type
_entity.pdbx_description
1 polymer ?
#
loop_
_entity_poly.entity_id
_entity_poly.type
_entity_poly.pdbx_seq_one_letter_code
_entity_poly.pdbx_strand_id
1 'polypeptide(L)'
;MTKLESCEAEEEVKVCDLKPVNTHTSENYKICNCNNVTYFDILDAIHKHSSVDGLLEVFEDVKNTTHCTTGCGGCYDRVIQVISDIMMNGERQ
;
A
#
# COMPACT_ATOMS: atom_id res chain seq x y z
N MET A 1 36.93 -20.86 17.13
CA MET A 1 37.46 -19.53 16.77
C MET A 1 36.85 -19.16 15.42
N THR A 2 35.59 -18.76 15.43
CA THR A 2 35.11 -17.36 15.26
C THR A 2 35.40 -16.75 13.89
N LYS A 3 34.34 -16.71 13.08
CA LYS A 3 33.99 -15.72 12.02
C LYS A 3 32.57 -16.15 11.57
N LEU A 4 31.44 -15.52 11.87
CA LEU A 4 31.13 -14.11 12.17
C LEU A 4 31.79 -13.14 11.19
N GLU A 5 31.26 -13.18 9.97
CA GLU A 5 31.15 -12.07 9.01
C GLU A 5 29.65 -12.11 8.63
N SER A 6 28.75 -11.28 9.17
CA SER A 6 28.59 -9.82 9.01
C SER A 6 28.53 -9.40 7.56
N CYS A 7 27.32 -9.02 7.11
CA CYS A 7 27.05 -7.92 6.18
C CYS A 7 25.52 -7.80 6.07
N GLU A 8 24.95 -6.99 6.94
CA GLU A 8 23.62 -6.41 6.77
C GLU A 8 23.70 -5.48 5.55
N ALA A 9 22.99 -5.83 4.48
CA ALA A 9 22.82 -4.98 3.32
C ALA A 9 21.43 -4.35 3.42
N GLU A 10 21.38 -3.17 4.01
CA GLU A 10 20.27 -2.24 3.88
C GLU A 10 20.29 -1.72 2.44
N GLU A 11 19.54 -2.36 1.55
CA GLU A 11 19.40 -1.89 0.19
C GLU A 11 18.39 -0.75 0.15
N GLU A 12 18.91 0.48 0.09
CA GLU A 12 18.14 1.68 -0.24
C GLU A 12 17.39 1.45 -1.55
N VAL A 13 16.08 1.23 -1.43
CA VAL A 13 15.17 1.18 -2.58
C VAL A 13 15.29 2.52 -3.30
N LYS A 14 15.88 2.49 -4.50
CA LYS A 14 15.90 3.62 -5.42
C LYS A 14 14.48 3.92 -5.87
N VAL A 15 13.76 4.71 -5.07
CA VAL A 15 12.44 5.26 -5.40
C VAL A 15 12.65 6.23 -6.57
N CYS A 16 12.46 5.73 -7.78
CA CYS A 16 12.42 6.55 -8.98
C CYS A 16 11.14 7.39 -8.95
N ASP A 17 11.27 8.67 -8.59
CA ASP A 17 10.37 9.78 -8.94
C ASP A 17 8.86 9.57 -8.72
N LEU A 18 8.48 8.94 -7.60
CA LEU A 18 7.10 9.06 -7.12
C LEU A 18 6.97 10.43 -6.44
N LYS A 19 6.28 11.35 -7.13
CA LYS A 19 5.88 12.65 -6.56
C LYS A 19 5.22 12.40 -5.20
N PRO A 20 5.54 13.18 -4.16
CA PRO A 20 4.93 13.01 -2.85
C PRO A 20 3.41 13.04 -3.00
N VAL A 21 2.74 11.93 -2.67
CA VAL A 21 1.30 11.98 -2.44
C VAL A 21 1.15 12.88 -1.22
N ASN A 22 0.54 14.03 -1.45
CA ASN A 22 0.26 15.06 -0.45
C ASN A 22 -0.64 14.47 0.64
N THR A 23 0.01 13.84 1.62
CA THR A 23 -0.49 13.18 2.80
C THR A 23 -1.00 14.22 3.79
N HIS A 24 -2.15 14.83 3.52
CA HIS A 24 -2.95 15.44 4.59
C HIS A 24 -4.40 15.78 4.19
N THR A 25 -5.12 14.86 3.54
CA THR A 25 -6.55 15.08 3.30
C THR A 25 -7.30 13.81 3.61
N SER A 26 -8.11 13.87 4.67
CA SER A 26 -9.22 12.96 4.98
C SER A 26 -10.33 13.06 3.92
N GLU A 27 -9.95 13.11 2.65
CA GLU A 27 -10.82 13.28 1.50
C GLU A 27 -10.95 11.96 0.78
N ASN A 28 -12.19 11.54 0.52
CA ASN A 28 -12.43 10.37 -0.30
C ASN A 28 -12.24 10.74 -1.77
N TYR A 29 -11.21 10.20 -2.40
CA TYR A 29 -10.97 10.37 -3.83
C TYR A 29 -11.02 9.02 -4.57
N LYS A 30 -11.32 9.08 -5.87
CA LYS A 30 -11.40 7.90 -6.72
C LYS A 30 -10.01 7.42 -7.14
N ILE A 31 -9.70 6.17 -6.84
CA ILE A 31 -8.40 5.53 -7.13
C ILE A 31 -8.48 4.70 -8.41
N CYS A 32 -9.57 3.96 -8.60
CA CYS A 32 -9.82 3.16 -9.80
C CYS A 32 -11.10 3.60 -10.49
N ASN A 33 -11.00 3.93 -11.78
CA ASN A 33 -12.16 4.27 -12.60
C ASN A 33 -12.93 3.03 -13.10
N CYS A 34 -12.27 1.88 -13.27
CA CYS A 34 -12.90 0.67 -13.82
C CYS A 34 -13.95 0.10 -12.87
N ASN A 35 -13.55 -0.13 -11.62
CA ASN A 35 -14.42 -0.72 -10.59
C ASN A 35 -14.90 0.31 -9.57
N ASN A 36 -14.76 1.60 -9.91
CA ASN A 36 -15.23 2.73 -9.12
C ASN A 36 -14.69 2.74 -7.67
N VAL A 37 -13.46 2.26 -7.47
CA VAL A 37 -12.81 2.10 -6.16
C VAL A 37 -12.30 3.45 -5.66
N THR A 38 -12.57 3.74 -4.40
CA THR A 38 -12.20 4.98 -3.72
C THR A 38 -11.22 4.73 -2.57
N TYR A 39 -10.62 5.80 -2.03
CA TYR A 39 -9.70 5.71 -0.90
C TYR A 39 -10.33 5.03 0.32
N PHE A 40 -11.58 5.37 0.64
CA PHE A 40 -12.27 4.74 1.77
C PHE A 40 -12.59 3.27 1.55
N ASP A 41 -12.80 2.81 0.30
CA ASP A 41 -13.02 1.39 0.03
C ASP A 41 -11.76 0.57 0.34
N ILE A 42 -10.58 1.12 0.04
CA ILE A 42 -9.28 0.51 0.36
C ILE A 42 -9.04 0.54 1.86
N LEU A 43 -9.26 1.69 2.51
CA LEU A 43 -9.10 1.84 3.95
C LEU A 43 -10.02 0.89 4.73
N ASP A 44 -11.29 0.78 4.34
CA ASP A 44 -12.25 -0.13 4.95
C ASP A 44 -11.88 -1.59 4.73
N ALA A 45 -11.37 -1.94 3.54
CA ALA A 45 -10.82 -3.27 3.29
C ALA A 45 -9.68 -3.55 4.28
N ILE A 46 -8.67 -2.68 4.37
CA ILE A 46 -7.53 -2.85 5.29
C ILE A 46 -7.99 -2.98 6.74
N HIS A 47 -8.90 -2.12 7.22
CA HIS A 47 -9.40 -2.17 8.60
C HIS A 47 -10.18 -3.45 8.93
N LYS A 48 -10.75 -4.14 7.95
CA LYS A 48 -11.39 -5.44 8.14
C LYS A 48 -10.38 -6.57 8.37
N HIS A 49 -9.12 -6.37 7.99
CA HIS A 49 -8.04 -7.32 8.25
C HIS A 49 -7.34 -6.96 9.57
N SER A 50 -7.53 -7.82 10.58
CA SER A 50 -7.04 -7.61 11.95
C SER A 50 -5.53 -7.69 12.11
N SER A 51 -4.82 -8.23 11.11
CA SER A 51 -3.38 -8.44 11.13
C SER A 51 -2.87 -8.26 9.71
N VAL A 52 -1.99 -7.28 9.54
CA VAL A 52 -1.47 -6.88 8.25
C VAL A 52 0.05 -7.00 8.30
N ASP A 53 0.56 -8.21 8.08
CA ASP A 53 1.99 -8.51 8.24
C ASP A 53 2.82 -8.17 6.99
N GLY A 54 2.17 -7.91 5.84
CA GLY A 54 2.86 -7.56 4.60
C GLY A 54 2.05 -6.75 3.61
N LEU A 55 2.71 -5.77 2.97
CA LEU A 55 2.15 -4.92 1.91
C LEU A 55 1.48 -5.73 0.80
N LEU A 56 2.13 -6.82 0.37
CA LEU A 56 1.64 -7.66 -0.73
C LEU A 56 0.37 -8.44 -0.37
N GLU A 57 0.30 -8.94 0.87
CA GLU A 57 -0.86 -9.68 1.38
C GLU A 57 -2.08 -8.76 1.47
N VAL A 58 -1.90 -7.58 2.06
CA VAL A 58 -2.94 -6.56 2.11
C VAL A 58 -3.37 -6.09 0.73
N PHE A 59 -2.43 -5.98 -0.20
CA PHE A 59 -2.76 -5.64 -1.58
C PHE A 59 -3.65 -6.71 -2.22
N GLU A 60 -3.34 -8.00 -2.05
CA GLU A 60 -4.18 -9.08 -2.57
C GLU A 60 -5.57 -9.07 -1.93
N ASP A 61 -5.68 -8.77 -0.63
CA ASP A 61 -6.95 -8.66 0.07
C ASP A 61 -7.80 -7.46 -0.40
N VAL A 62 -7.16 -6.29 -0.54
CA VAL A 62 -7.79 -5.09 -1.13
C VAL A 62 -8.24 -5.38 -2.56
N LYS A 63 -7.41 -6.08 -3.35
CA LYS A 63 -7.74 -6.48 -4.73
C LYS A 63 -8.89 -7.48 -4.76
N ASN A 64 -8.97 -8.43 -3.84
CA ASN A 64 -10.07 -9.39 -3.75
C ASN A 64 -11.38 -8.72 -3.35
N THR A 65 -11.32 -7.71 -2.48
CA THR A 65 -12.50 -6.98 -1.99
C THR A 65 -13.00 -5.93 -2.99
N THR A 66 -12.09 -5.17 -3.59
CA THR A 66 -12.43 -4.02 -4.45
C THR A 66 -12.37 -4.33 -5.96
N HIS A 67 -11.81 -5.49 -6.30
CA HIS A 67 -11.48 -5.88 -7.68
C HIS A 67 -10.57 -4.90 -8.42
N CYS A 68 -9.88 -3.99 -7.73
CA CYS A 68 -8.94 -3.08 -8.38
C CYS A 68 -7.86 -3.88 -9.17
N THR A 69 -7.29 -3.28 -10.22
CA THR A 69 -6.23 -3.91 -11.04
C THR A 69 -6.68 -5.09 -11.93
N THR A 70 -7.89 -5.64 -11.78
CA THR A 70 -8.42 -6.69 -12.68
C THR A 70 -8.86 -6.19 -14.07
N GLY A 71 -8.97 -4.87 -14.23
CA GLY A 71 -9.33 -4.20 -15.49
C GLY A 71 -8.11 -3.74 -16.29
N CYS A 72 -7.88 -2.42 -16.32
CA CYS A 72 -6.78 -1.82 -17.10
C CYS A 72 -5.41 -1.84 -16.40
N GLY A 73 -5.35 -2.20 -15.11
CA GLY A 73 -4.11 -2.24 -14.33
C GLY A 73 -3.50 -0.88 -13.94
N GLY A 74 -3.95 0.24 -14.52
CA GLY A 74 -3.35 1.57 -14.30
C GLY A 74 -3.53 2.18 -12.90
N CYS A 75 -4.29 1.53 -12.01
CA CYS A 75 -4.43 1.94 -10.61
C CYS A 75 -3.47 1.20 -9.65
N TYR A 76 -2.70 0.22 -10.14
CA TYR A 76 -1.84 -0.63 -9.29
C TYR A 76 -0.90 0.19 -8.40
N ASP A 77 -0.07 1.05 -8.99
CA ASP A 77 0.90 1.86 -8.24
C ASP A 77 0.23 2.76 -7.19
N ARG A 78 -0.94 3.33 -7.52
CA ARG A 78 -1.70 4.19 -6.61
C ARG A 78 -2.26 3.42 -5.42
N VAL A 79 -2.75 2.20 -5.66
CA VAL A 79 -3.27 1.34 -4.59
C VAL A 79 -2.13 0.94 -3.65
N ILE A 80 -0.98 0.55 -4.20
CA ILE A 80 0.21 0.19 -3.42
C ILE A 80 0.70 1.37 -2.56
N GLN A 81 0.74 2.57 -3.14
CA GLN A 81 1.08 3.80 -2.40
C GLN A 81 0.12 4.02 -1.23
N VAL A 82 -1.19 3.97 -1.47
CA VAL A 82 -2.20 4.18 -0.44
C VAL A 82 -2.07 3.16 0.70
N ILE A 83 -1.89 1.87 0.38
CA ILE A 83 -1.70 0.84 1.41
C ILE A 83 -0.43 1.11 2.22
N SER A 84 0.68 1.44 1.53
CA SER A 84 1.95 1.76 2.19
C SER A 84 1.82 2.96 3.11
N ASP A 85 1.12 4.00 2.67
CA ASP A 85 0.87 5.20 3.47
C ASP A 85 0.01 4.89 4.69
N ILE A 86 -1.01 4.03 4.57
CA ILE A 86 -1.86 3.62 5.70
C ILE A 86 -1.05 2.81 6.72
N MET A 87 -0.21 1.89 6.25
CA MET A 87 0.67 1.08 7.11
C MET A 87 1.70 1.95 7.83
N MET A 88 2.38 2.87 7.12
CA MET A 88 3.39 3.76 7.71
C MET A 88 2.80 4.82 8.64
N ASN A 89 1.58 5.31 8.34
CA ASN A 89 0.91 6.32 9.18
C ASN A 89 0.06 5.71 10.30
N GLY A 90 -0.15 4.39 10.31
CA GLY A 90 -1.00 3.66 11.25
C GLY A 90 -0.41 3.47 12.66
N GLU A 91 0.87 3.74 12.87
CA GLU A 91 1.57 3.53 14.16
C GLU A 91 1.43 4.71 15.17
N ARG A 92 0.24 5.32 15.24
CA ARG A 92 -0.07 6.32 16.30
C ARG A 92 -1.35 5.98 17.05
N GLN A 93 -1.44 4.75 17.57
CA GLN A 93 -2.35 4.42 18.68
C GLN A 93 -1.61 3.64 19.75
#